data_AF-A0A7C3GG18-F1
#
_entry.id   AF-A0A7C3GG18-F1
#
_cell.length_a   1.000
_cell.length_b   1.000
_cell.length_c   1.000
_cell.angle_alpha   90.00
_cell.angle_beta   90.00
_cell.angle_gamma   90.00
#
_symmetry.space_group_name_H-M   'P 1'
#
loop_
_entity.id
_entity.type
_entity.pdbx_description
1 polymer ?
#
loop_
_entity_poly.entity_id
_entity_poly.type
_entity_poly.pdbx_seq_one_letter_code
_entity_poly.pdbx_strand_id
1 'polypeptide(L)'
;MMKKEIYNYLLLLGDNSMMMGHRLSELCGHGPTLETDIALTNISLDYFGQVRSYFQYAAELKGGDALRFRLRGSTRHAPGARYIAAVWFCGF
;
A
#
# COMPACT_ATOMS: atom_id res chain seq x y z
N MET A 1 -23.19 12.94 -10.19
CA MET A 1 -22.13 13.96 -9.99
C MET A 1 -21.26 13.62 -8.77
N MET A 2 -21.83 13.50 -7.56
CA MET A 2 -21.08 13.26 -6.31
C MET A 2 -20.19 12.00 -6.29
N LYS A 3 -20.65 10.87 -6.83
CA LYS A 3 -19.88 9.60 -6.86
C LYS A 3 -18.57 9.68 -7.65
N LYS A 4 -18.52 10.52 -8.70
CA LYS A 4 -17.33 10.68 -9.55
C LYS A 4 -16.25 11.53 -8.87
N GLU A 5 -16.68 12.58 -8.17
CA GLU A 5 -15.78 13.41 -7.36
C GLU A 5 -15.17 12.62 -6.19
N ILE A 6 -15.99 11.86 -5.47
CA ILE A 6 -15.51 10.98 -4.38
C ILE A 6 -14.54 9.92 -4.92
N TYR A 7 -14.83 9.35 -6.09
CA TYR A 7 -13.93 8.39 -6.74
C TYR A 7 -12.56 9.00 -7.07
N ASN A 8 -12.54 10.17 -7.70
CA ASN A 8 -11.29 10.87 -8.03
C ASN A 8 -10.51 11.27 -6.76
N TYR A 9 -11.21 11.69 -5.71
CA TYR A 9 -10.59 12.03 -4.44
C TYR A 9 -9.93 10.82 -3.77
N LEU A 10 -10.57 9.65 -3.81
CA LEU A 10 -9.99 8.41 -3.29
C LEU A 10 -8.77 7.94 -4.09
N LEU A 11 -8.77 8.14 -5.41
CA LEU A 11 -7.59 7.87 -6.24
C LEU A 11 -6.43 8.80 -5.84
N LEU A 12 -6.69 10.10 -5.68
CA LEU A 12 -5.68 11.07 -5.26
C LEU A 12 -5.09 10.73 -3.88
N LEU A 13 -5.94 10.35 -2.92
CA LEU A 13 -5.49 9.90 -1.61
C LEU A 13 -4.66 8.62 -1.69
N GLY A 14 -5.08 7.66 -2.53
CA GLY A 14 -4.33 6.44 -2.81
C GLY A 14 -2.94 6.73 -3.39
N ASP A 15 -2.84 7.59 -4.40
CA ASP A 15 -1.58 7.92 -5.04
C ASP A 15 -0.61 8.65 -4.08
N ASN A 16 -1.13 9.57 -3.27
CA ASN A 16 -0.33 10.26 -2.25
C ASN A 16 0.22 9.28 -1.20
N SER A 17 -0.63 8.42 -0.64
CA SER A 17 -0.19 7.42 0.34
C SER A 17 0.77 6.40 -0.28
N MET A 18 0.59 6.05 -1.55
CA MET A 18 1.48 5.13 -2.28
C MET A 18 2.87 5.74 -2.48
N MET A 19 2.94 7.01 -2.87
CA MET A 19 4.21 7.72 -3.02
C MET A 19 4.96 7.85 -1.68
N MET A 20 4.25 8.12 -0.59
CA MET A 20 4.86 8.20 0.75
C MET A 20 5.40 6.85 1.20
N GLY A 21 4.65 5.76 1.02
CA GLY A 21 5.14 4.40 1.31
C GLY A 21 6.38 4.05 0.51
N HIS A 22 6.42 4.38 -0.79
CA HIS A 22 7.62 4.14 -1.61
C HIS A 22 8.84 4.92 -1.12
N ARG A 23 8.69 6.21 -0.79
CA ARG A 23 9.80 7.03 -0.27
C ARG A 23 10.32 6.54 1.08
N LEU A 24 9.43 6.09 1.96
CA LEU A 24 9.83 5.52 3.25
C LEU A 24 10.55 4.17 3.06
N SER A 25 10.15 3.38 2.07
CA SER A 25 10.82 2.12 1.74
C SER A 25 12.26 2.32 1.21
N GLU A 26 12.53 3.43 0.51
CA GLU A 26 13.89 3.77 0.06
C GLU A 26 14.84 4.09 1.23
N LEU A 27 14.28 4.55 2.35
CA LEU A 27 15.04 4.88 3.56
C LEU A 27 15.30 3.67 4.46
N CYS A 28 14.75 2.49 4.14
CA CYS A 28 15.00 1.27 4.90
C CYS A 28 16.50 0.91 4.86
N GLY A 29 17.11 0.72 6.03
CA GLY A 29 18.54 0.39 6.17
C GLY A 29 19.45 1.62 6.18
N HIS A 30 18.87 2.82 6.15
CA HIS A 30 19.59 4.09 6.37
C HIS A 30 19.27 4.69 7.75
N GLY A 31 18.51 3.98 8.59
CA GLY A 31 18.20 4.37 9.94
C GLY A 31 19.43 4.34 10.87
N PRO A 32 19.46 5.20 11.90
CA PRO A 32 20.56 5.24 12.87
C PRO A 32 20.67 3.97 13.73
N THR A 33 19.55 3.26 13.97
CA THR A 33 19.53 1.97 14.68
C THR A 33 18.55 0.98 14.02
N LEU A 34 18.71 -0.31 14.32
CA LEU A 34 17.84 -1.37 13.80
C LEU A 34 16.37 -1.16 14.18
N GLU A 35 16.10 -0.72 15.40
CA GLU A 35 14.75 -0.43 15.88
C GLU A 35 14.10 0.71 15.10
N THR A 36 14.89 1.74 14.73
CA THR A 36 14.40 2.85 13.92
C THR A 36 14.09 2.42 12.49
N ASP A 37 14.87 1.52 11.90
CA ASP A 37 14.60 0.95 10.57
C ASP A 37 13.34 0.08 10.57
N ILE A 38 13.16 -0.74 11.62
CA ILE A 38 11.95 -1.55 11.79
C ILE A 38 10.72 -0.64 11.96
N ALA A 39 10.81 0.40 12.79
CA ALA A 39 9.73 1.36 12.98
C ALA A 39 9.39 2.09 11.66
N LEU A 40 10.39 2.51 10.89
CA LEU A 40 10.21 3.18 9.61
C LEU A 40 9.52 2.28 8.58
N THR A 41 9.94 1.02 8.52
CA THR A 41 9.32 0.02 7.65
C THR A 41 7.87 -0.23 8.04
N ASN A 42 7.57 -0.32 9.34
CA ASN A 42 6.19 -0.48 9.83
C ASN A 42 5.30 0.70 9.41
N ILE A 43 5.81 1.93 9.50
CA ILE A 43 5.08 3.12 9.02
C ILE A 43 4.85 3.05 7.50
N SER A 44 5.88 2.63 6.73
CA SER A 44 5.74 2.42 5.29
C SER A 44 4.64 1.39 4.96
N LEU A 45 4.55 0.31 5.73
CA LEU A 45 3.54 -0.74 5.56
C LEU A 45 2.12 -0.23 5.86
N ASP A 46 1.96 0.63 6.87
CA ASP A 46 0.68 1.25 7.19
C ASP A 46 0.16 2.11 6.02
N TYR A 47 1.04 2.87 5.36
CA TYR A 47 0.67 3.61 4.15
C TYR A 47 0.18 2.67 3.05
N PHE A 48 0.85 1.54 2.80
CA PHE A 48 0.37 0.55 1.82
C PHE A 48 -0.98 -0.08 2.23
N GLY A 49 -1.25 -0.24 3.53
CA GLY A 49 -2.55 -0.64 4.06
C GLY A 49 -3.66 0.38 3.76
N GLN A 50 -3.37 1.67 3.92
CA GLN A 50 -4.30 2.77 3.58
C GLN A 50 -4.58 2.81 2.08
N VAL A 51 -3.55 2.72 1.24
CA VAL A 51 -3.66 2.68 -0.22
C VAL A 51 -4.63 1.58 -0.66
N ARG A 52 -4.46 0.37 -0.10
CA ARG A 52 -5.34 -0.76 -0.39
C ARG A 52 -6.79 -0.47 0.00
N SER A 53 -7.01 0.18 1.13
CA SER A 53 -8.36 0.52 1.62
C SER A 53 -9.04 1.57 0.75
N TYR A 54 -8.32 2.62 0.34
CA TYR A 54 -8.84 3.65 -0.56
C TYR A 54 -9.20 3.09 -1.93
N PHE A 55 -8.31 2.27 -2.50
CA PHE A 55 -8.53 1.62 -3.77
C PHE A 55 -9.68 0.61 -3.73
N GLN A 56 -9.79 -0.18 -2.65
CA GLN A 56 -10.92 -1.09 -2.46
C GLN A 56 -12.26 -0.32 -2.42
N TYR A 57 -12.30 0.82 -1.73
CA TYR A 57 -13.51 1.66 -1.68
C TYR A 57 -13.81 2.33 -3.03
N ALA A 58 -12.78 2.78 -3.75
CA ALA A 58 -12.93 3.30 -5.12
C ALA A 58 -13.47 2.22 -6.08
N ALA A 59 -13.10 0.95 -5.89
CA ALA A 59 -13.63 -0.20 -6.63
C ALA A 59 -15.15 -0.35 -6.45
N GLU A 60 -15.59 -0.30 -5.20
CA GLU A 60 -16.99 -0.46 -4.80
C GLU A 60 -17.86 0.65 -5.40
N LEU A 61 -17.34 1.88 -5.43
CA LEU A 61 -18.03 3.03 -6.03
C LEU A 61 -18.17 2.92 -7.56
N LYS A 62 -17.23 2.27 -8.24
CA LYS A 62 -17.25 2.09 -9.70
C LYS A 62 -18.17 0.95 -10.16
N GLY A 63 -18.67 0.13 -9.25
CA GLY A 63 -19.75 -0.85 -9.52
C GLY A 63 -19.32 -2.13 -10.24
N GLY A 64 -18.05 -2.52 -10.22
CA GLY A 64 -17.63 -3.76 -10.86
C GLY A 64 -16.19 -4.12 -10.53
N ASP A 65 -15.88 -5.42 -10.63
CA ASP A 65 -14.66 -6.15 -10.25
C ASP A 65 -13.29 -5.54 -10.61
N ALA A 66 -13.24 -4.38 -11.29
CA ALA A 66 -12.05 -3.73 -11.83
C ALA A 66 -11.01 -3.28 -10.80
N LEU A 67 -11.34 -3.25 -9.50
CA LEU A 67 -10.36 -2.98 -8.46
C LEU A 67 -10.62 -3.79 -7.18
N ARG A 68 -11.29 -4.95 -7.33
CA ARG A 68 -11.49 -5.89 -6.24
C ARG A 68 -10.13 -6.50 -5.95
N PHE A 69 -9.36 -5.91 -5.03
CA PHE A 69 -8.12 -6.49 -4.49
C PHE A 69 -8.52 -7.67 -3.58
N ARG A 70 -9.09 -8.70 -4.21
CA ARG A 70 -9.55 -9.91 -3.57
C ARG A 70 -8.30 -10.70 -3.24
N LEU A 71 -7.78 -10.50 -2.02
CA LEU A 71 -6.94 -11.50 -1.37
C LEU A 71 -7.80 -12.75 -1.10
N ARG A 72 -8.11 -13.52 -2.15
CA ARG A 72 -8.26 -14.96 -2.01
C ARG A 72 -6.82 -15.48 -2.00
N GLY A 73 -6.43 -16.13 -0.91
CA GLY A 73 -5.05 -16.55 -0.64
C GLY A 73 -4.43 -17.44 -1.73
N SER A 74 -3.89 -16.83 -2.77
CA SER A 74 -2.96 -17.47 -3.69
C SER A 74 -1.96 -16.43 -4.18
N THR A 75 -0.76 -16.56 -3.64
CA THR A 75 0.55 -16.41 -4.29
C THR A 75 0.51 -16.26 -5.82
N ARG A 76 0.07 -15.12 -6.37
CA ARG A 76 0.47 -14.69 -7.72
C ARG A 76 0.65 -13.18 -7.78
N HIS A 77 1.93 -12.79 -7.68
CA HIS A 77 2.52 -11.74 -8.50
C HIS A 77 1.73 -10.42 -8.59
N ALA A 78 1.48 -9.77 -7.45
CA ALA A 78 1.45 -8.31 -7.43
C ALA A 78 2.92 -7.84 -7.34
N PRO A 79 3.45 -7.06 -8.29
CA PRO A 79 4.84 -6.59 -8.26
C PRO A 79 5.16 -5.77 -6.99
N GLY A 80 4.16 -5.23 -6.28
CA GLY A 80 4.33 -4.57 -4.97
C GLY A 80 4.22 -5.48 -3.73
N ALA A 81 3.59 -6.66 -3.83
CA ALA A 81 3.47 -7.58 -2.67
C ALA A 81 4.77 -8.33 -2.35
N ARG A 82 5.72 -8.34 -3.29
CA ARG A 82 7.06 -8.85 -3.03
C ARG A 82 7.83 -7.96 -2.06
N TYR A 83 7.56 -6.64 -2.02
CA TYR A 83 8.21 -5.76 -1.05
C TYR A 83 7.69 -5.99 0.38
N ILE A 84 6.38 -6.16 0.55
CA ILE A 84 5.76 -6.43 1.87
C ILE A 84 6.24 -7.78 2.44
N ALA A 85 6.42 -8.80 1.60
CA ALA A 85 6.95 -10.09 2.02
C ALA A 85 8.49 -10.14 2.08
N ALA A 86 9.20 -9.36 1.26
CA ALA A 86 10.67 -9.34 1.28
C ALA A 86 11.23 -8.70 2.54
N VAL A 87 10.55 -7.72 3.14
CA VAL A 87 10.97 -7.19 4.46
C VAL A 87 10.66 -8.19 5.58
N TRP A 88 9.67 -9.06 5.40
CA TRP A 88 9.35 -10.13 6.35
C TRP A 88 10.28 -11.35 6.25
N PHE A 89 10.96 -11.54 5.12
CA PHE A 89 11.87 -12.67 4.87
C PHE A 89 13.36 -12.31 4.83
N CYS A 90 13.71 -11.02 4.89
CA CYS A 90 15.10 -10.59 4.98
C CYS A 90 15.57 -10.60 6.45
N GLY A 91 15.65 -11.80 7.03
CA GLY A 91 16.65 -12.09 8.07
C GLY A 91 16.35 -11.66 9.51
N PHE A 92 15.15 -11.96 10.02
CA PHE A 92 14.96 -12.35 11.43
C PHE A 92 14.03 -13.56 11.51
#